data_AF-A0A139KBD2-F1
#
_entry.id   AF-A0A139KBD2-F1
#
_cell.length_a   1.000
_cell.length_b   1.000
_cell.length_c   1.000
_cell.angle_alpha   90.00
_cell.angle_beta   90.00
_cell.angle_gamma   90.00
#
_symmetry.space_group_name_H-M   'P 1'
#
loop_
_entity.id
_entity.type
_entity.pdbx_description
1 polymer ?
#
loop_
_entity_poly.entity_id
_entity_poly.type
_entity_poly.pdbx_seq_one_letter_code
_entity_poly.pdbx_strand_id
1 'polypeptide(L)'
;MSKKSLQDLRREVSGFTDEIRRELKEHVSEIRENLDRQVTRLRAEVEDVKEELERRFGTDDSHVVFRALPKPRRLNMPLTEVLERRQTRRTFSDEPLSDLDMATILWAADGINRSSGRRTTPTALDWRETDIYLLKSNGIWRWVPEKNGLLFCELADLRSETFFAAPHLKVAPVHIVYVSNRPRTETLISRLGEGVVEKLRHSAWTPEKLEEMRTRSMIIDVGAKIQAVYMAAAAMDLSCVARTGFDAHHVERILRLQKGESVVAIQTLGYRPNSILDAIK
;
A
#
# COMPACT_ATOMS: atom_id res chain seq x y z
N MET A 1 42.64 28.77 -48.76
CA MET A 1 41.77 28.06 -47.80
C MET A 1 41.14 29.09 -46.87
N SER A 2 39.85 29.38 -47.05
CA SER A 2 39.13 30.40 -46.26
C SER A 2 38.94 29.91 -44.82
N LYS A 3 39.44 30.67 -43.84
CA LYS A 3 39.16 30.43 -42.41
C LYS A 3 37.73 30.91 -42.14
N LYS A 4 36.78 29.97 -41.99
CA LYS A 4 35.41 30.29 -41.51
C LYS A 4 35.53 31.09 -40.21
N SER A 5 34.79 32.21 -40.12
CA SER A 5 34.77 33.05 -38.93
C SER A 5 34.17 32.28 -37.76
N LEU A 6 34.62 32.56 -36.52
CA LEU A 6 34.02 32.04 -35.30
C LEU A 6 32.50 32.32 -35.21
N GLN A 7 32.04 33.40 -35.85
CA GLN A 7 30.61 33.73 -35.93
C GLN A 7 29.84 32.79 -36.87
N ASP A 8 30.46 32.33 -37.97
CA ASP A 8 29.84 31.40 -38.91
C ASP A 8 29.68 30.01 -38.29
N LEU A 9 30.73 29.55 -37.59
CA LEU A 9 30.71 28.30 -36.81
C LEU A 9 29.62 28.32 -35.73
N ARG A 10 29.44 29.45 -35.03
CA ARG A 10 28.42 29.58 -33.99
C ARG A 10 26.99 29.55 -34.56
N ARG A 11 26.80 30.10 -35.75
CA ARG A 11 25.51 30.08 -36.47
C ARG A 11 25.17 28.68 -36.97
N GLU A 12 26.17 27.98 -37.49
CA GLU A 12 26.05 26.60 -38.00
C GLU A 12 25.73 25.61 -36.86
N VAL A 13 26.40 25.75 -35.71
CA VAL A 13 26.09 24.96 -34.49
C VAL A 13 24.69 25.29 -33.96
N SER A 14 24.29 26.55 -33.92
CA SER A 14 22.93 26.94 -33.51
C SER A 14 21.86 26.31 -34.40
N GLY A 15 22.02 26.39 -35.71
CA GLY A 15 21.08 25.80 -36.68
C GLY A 15 20.98 24.28 -36.51
N PHE A 16 22.10 23.59 -36.32
CA PHE A 16 22.11 22.16 -36.05
C PHE A 16 21.42 21.79 -34.72
N THR A 17 21.56 22.64 -33.69
CA THR A 17 20.91 22.44 -32.39
C THR A 17 19.39 22.62 -32.48
N ASP A 18 18.94 23.60 -33.28
CA ASP A 18 17.51 23.86 -33.50
C ASP A 18 16.86 22.76 -34.35
N GLU A 19 17.58 22.22 -35.32
CA GLU A 19 17.12 21.11 -36.16
C GLU A 19 16.98 19.81 -35.36
N ILE A 20 17.99 19.45 -34.56
CA ILE A 20 17.90 18.32 -33.62
C ILE A 20 16.72 18.51 -32.65
N ARG A 21 16.54 19.71 -32.10
CA ARG A 21 15.44 20.00 -31.17
C ARG A 21 14.07 19.86 -31.84
N ARG A 22 13.95 20.20 -33.13
CA ARG A 22 12.71 20.03 -33.91
C ARG A 22 12.42 18.56 -34.15
N GLU A 23 13.39 17.81 -34.66
CA GLU A 23 13.23 16.37 -34.92
C GLU A 23 12.91 15.59 -33.63
N LEU A 24 13.55 15.94 -32.51
CA LEU A 24 13.27 15.32 -31.21
C LEU A 24 11.85 15.63 -30.73
N LYS A 25 11.34 16.85 -30.96
CA LYS A 25 9.96 17.21 -30.62
C LYS A 25 8.95 16.43 -31.46
N GLU A 26 9.22 16.26 -32.74
CA GLU A 26 8.36 15.49 -33.65
C GLU A 26 8.29 14.02 -33.20
N HIS A 27 9.44 13.38 -32.95
CA HIS A 27 9.49 12.01 -32.43
C HIS A 27 8.78 11.86 -31.08
N VAL A 28 8.94 12.81 -30.16
CA VAL A 28 8.24 12.79 -28.86
C VAL A 28 6.72 12.93 -29.05
N SER A 29 6.28 13.77 -29.99
CA SER A 29 4.86 13.91 -30.33
C SER A 29 4.30 12.61 -30.90
N GLU A 30 5.04 11.98 -31.81
CA GLU A 30 4.64 10.75 -32.48
C GLU A 30 4.55 9.57 -31.50
N ILE A 31 5.53 9.45 -30.58
CA ILE A 31 5.50 8.48 -29.48
C ILE A 31 4.29 8.72 -28.58
N ARG A 32 4.00 9.98 -28.23
CA ARG A 32 2.86 10.34 -27.38
C ARG A 32 1.54 9.97 -28.05
N GLU A 33 1.36 10.31 -29.32
CA GLU A 33 0.15 9.98 -30.08
C GLU A 33 -0.04 8.47 -30.27
N ASN A 34 1.05 7.73 -30.46
CA ASN A 34 1.00 6.27 -30.54
C ASN A 34 0.61 5.67 -29.18
N LEU A 35 1.20 6.16 -28.09
CA LEU A 35 0.86 5.74 -26.74
C LEU A 35 -0.61 6.06 -26.38
N ASP A 36 -1.09 7.26 -26.70
CA ASP A 36 -2.48 7.67 -26.47
C ASP A 36 -3.46 6.77 -27.24
N ARG A 37 -3.14 6.41 -28.49
CA ARG A 37 -3.91 5.43 -29.26
C ARG A 37 -3.91 4.04 -28.62
N GLN A 38 -2.76 3.55 -28.17
CA GLN A 38 -2.66 2.24 -27.50
C GLN A 38 -3.43 2.22 -26.18
N VAL A 39 -3.33 3.27 -25.37
CA VAL A 39 -4.09 3.40 -24.11
C VAL A 39 -5.58 3.46 -24.38
N THR A 40 -6.01 4.17 -25.42
CA THR A 40 -7.43 4.24 -25.80
C THR A 40 -7.96 2.88 -26.24
N ARG A 41 -7.20 2.15 -27.06
CA ARG A 41 -7.55 0.77 -27.46
C ARG A 41 -7.63 -0.16 -26.25
N LEU A 42 -6.62 -0.15 -25.37
CA LEU A 42 -6.61 -0.98 -24.16
C LEU A 42 -7.79 -0.67 -23.24
N ARG A 43 -8.17 0.61 -23.09
CA ARG A 43 -9.36 0.98 -22.31
C ARG A 43 -10.63 0.41 -22.92
N ALA A 44 -10.77 0.47 -24.23
CA ALA A 44 -11.92 -0.12 -24.92
C ALA A 44 -11.95 -1.64 -24.76
N GLU A 45 -10.81 -2.32 -24.92
CA GLU A 45 -10.71 -3.78 -24.69
C GLU A 45 -11.03 -4.17 -23.25
N VAL A 46 -10.58 -3.39 -22.26
CA VAL A 46 -10.91 -3.62 -20.85
C VAL A 46 -12.39 -3.40 -20.57
N GLU A 47 -13.00 -2.37 -21.17
CA GLU A 47 -14.43 -2.12 -21.00
C GLU A 47 -15.27 -3.22 -21.67
N ASP A 48 -14.91 -3.67 -22.87
CA ASP A 48 -15.53 -4.82 -23.55
C ASP A 48 -15.42 -6.09 -22.71
N VAL A 49 -14.24 -6.39 -22.14
CA VAL A 49 -14.03 -7.55 -21.26
C VAL A 49 -14.85 -7.42 -19.99
N LYS A 50 -14.96 -6.21 -19.42
CA LYS A 50 -15.76 -5.94 -18.24
C LYS A 50 -17.25 -6.12 -18.54
N GLU A 51 -17.76 -5.55 -19.62
CA GLU A 51 -19.14 -5.73 -20.07
C GLU A 51 -19.43 -7.22 -20.38
N GLU A 52 -18.48 -7.94 -20.99
CA GLU A 52 -18.59 -9.37 -21.21
C GLU A 52 -18.65 -10.15 -19.88
N LEU A 53 -17.80 -9.81 -18.91
CA LEU A 53 -17.83 -10.39 -17.56
C LEU A 53 -19.17 -10.12 -16.88
N GLU A 54 -19.63 -8.87 -16.88
CA GLU A 54 -20.90 -8.46 -16.27
C GLU A 54 -22.09 -9.16 -16.94
N ARG A 55 -22.05 -9.38 -18.26
CA ARG A 55 -23.07 -10.12 -18.99
C ARG A 55 -23.03 -11.62 -18.69
N ARG A 56 -21.83 -12.22 -18.55
CA ARG A 56 -21.66 -13.67 -18.32
C ARG A 56 -21.92 -14.08 -16.88
N PHE A 57 -21.49 -13.26 -15.92
CA PHE A 57 -21.51 -13.59 -14.50
C PHE A 57 -22.51 -12.74 -13.71
N GLY A 58 -23.18 -11.78 -14.35
CA GLY A 58 -24.00 -10.78 -13.68
C GLY A 58 -23.15 -9.71 -12.99
N THR A 59 -23.79 -8.63 -12.54
CA THR A 59 -23.17 -7.64 -11.64
C THR A 59 -23.38 -7.98 -10.16
N ASP A 60 -24.17 -9.02 -9.89
CA ASP A 60 -24.50 -9.42 -8.53
C ASP A 60 -23.41 -10.34 -8.01
N ASP A 61 -22.50 -9.71 -7.26
CA ASP A 61 -21.42 -10.30 -6.50
C ASP A 61 -21.97 -11.09 -5.29
N SER A 62 -22.99 -11.94 -5.51
CA SER A 62 -23.72 -12.68 -4.47
C SER A 62 -22.84 -13.62 -3.64
N HIS A 63 -21.61 -13.87 -4.10
CA HIS A 63 -20.56 -14.61 -3.41
C HIS A 63 -19.50 -13.73 -2.73
N VAL A 64 -19.52 -12.42 -2.96
CA VAL A 64 -18.58 -11.44 -2.37
C VAL A 64 -19.23 -10.74 -1.19
N VAL A 65 -18.85 -11.15 0.02
CA VAL A 65 -19.34 -10.52 1.24
C VAL A 65 -18.55 -9.23 1.48
N PHE A 66 -19.18 -8.08 1.22
CA PHE A 66 -18.62 -6.77 1.53
C PHE A 66 -19.32 -6.14 2.74
N ARG A 67 -18.53 -5.67 3.70
CA ARG A 67 -19.01 -4.96 4.89
C ARG A 67 -18.61 -3.50 4.82
N ALA A 68 -19.57 -2.62 4.55
CA ALA A 68 -19.36 -1.19 4.66
C ALA A 68 -19.07 -0.81 6.12
N LEU A 69 -18.06 0.03 6.34
CA LEU A 69 -17.75 0.58 7.65
C LEU A 69 -18.34 2.00 7.79
N PRO A 70 -18.64 2.46 9.01
CA PRO A 70 -19.01 3.85 9.23
C PRO A 70 -17.86 4.80 8.89
N LYS A 71 -18.16 6.10 8.77
CA LYS A 71 -17.12 7.12 8.63
C LYS A 71 -16.22 7.11 9.87
N PRO A 72 -14.89 7.24 9.71
CA PRO A 72 -13.96 7.29 10.84
C PRO A 72 -14.30 8.47 11.76
N ARG A 73 -14.17 8.26 13.07
CA ARG A 73 -14.38 9.35 14.04
C ARG A 73 -13.25 10.37 13.93
N ARG A 74 -13.54 11.63 14.26
CA ARG A 74 -12.52 12.67 14.38
C ARG A 74 -11.68 12.40 15.64
N LEU A 75 -10.36 12.36 15.50
CA LEU A 75 -9.42 12.30 16.61
C LEU A 75 -9.05 13.74 17.01
N ASN A 76 -9.35 14.11 18.26
CA ASN A 76 -9.17 15.49 18.76
C ASN A 76 -7.99 15.65 19.72
N MET A 77 -7.31 14.56 20.09
CA MET A 77 -6.13 14.63 20.97
C MET A 77 -5.01 15.43 20.27
N PRO A 78 -4.41 16.44 20.95
CA PRO A 78 -3.28 17.18 20.41
C PRO A 78 -2.12 16.26 20.00
N LEU A 79 -1.45 16.56 18.89
CA LEU A 79 -0.39 15.72 18.36
C LEU A 79 0.75 15.48 19.38
N THR A 80 1.13 16.50 20.14
CA THR A 80 2.14 16.37 21.21
C THR A 80 1.73 15.30 22.23
N GLU A 81 0.47 15.35 22.68
CA GLU A 81 -0.06 14.37 23.64
C GLU A 81 -0.16 12.97 23.05
N VAL A 82 -0.53 12.85 21.76
CA VAL A 82 -0.49 11.56 21.04
C VAL A 82 0.92 10.96 21.07
N LEU A 83 1.94 11.76 20.78
CA LEU A 83 3.33 11.31 20.77
C LEU A 83 3.82 10.90 22.17
N GLU A 84 3.44 11.66 23.19
CA GLU A 84 3.75 11.35 24.61
C GLU A 84 3.07 10.05 25.08
N ARG A 85 1.81 9.83 24.70
CA ARG A 85 1.04 8.65 25.12
C ARG A 85 1.36 7.40 24.30
N ARG A 86 1.87 7.57 23.06
CA ARG A 86 2.16 6.48 22.14
C ARG A 86 3.16 5.51 22.78
N GLN A 87 2.74 4.26 22.89
CA GLN A 87 3.56 3.20 23.47
C GLN A 87 3.08 1.83 22.98
N THR A 88 3.96 0.83 23.11
CA THR A 88 3.61 -0.56 22.84
C THR A 88 2.93 -1.16 24.07
N ARG A 89 1.74 -1.74 23.88
CA ARG A 89 1.03 -2.51 24.91
C ARG A 89 0.74 -3.90 24.39
N ARG A 90 0.99 -4.91 25.21
CA ARG A 90 0.90 -6.34 24.84
C ARG A 90 -0.20 -7.10 25.59
N THR A 91 -1.01 -6.39 26.37
CA THR A 91 -2.17 -6.92 27.08
C THR A 91 -3.44 -6.33 26.47
N PHE A 92 -4.46 -7.17 26.30
CA PHE A 92 -5.67 -6.86 25.55
C PHE A 92 -6.88 -7.41 26.29
N SER A 93 -8.00 -6.69 26.22
CA SER A 93 -9.32 -7.25 26.46
C SER A 93 -9.69 -8.25 25.35
N ASP A 94 -10.60 -9.18 25.63
CA ASP A 94 -11.23 -10.06 24.63
C ASP A 94 -12.43 -9.42 23.92
N GLU A 95 -12.83 -8.23 24.37
CA GLU A 95 -13.89 -7.44 23.75
C GLU A 95 -13.58 -7.15 22.27
N PRO A 96 -14.49 -7.52 21.33
CA PRO A 96 -14.32 -7.23 19.92
C PRO A 96 -14.28 -5.72 19.64
N LEU A 97 -13.31 -5.26 18.85
CA LEU A 97 -13.26 -3.87 18.39
C LEU A 97 -14.51 -3.53 17.55
N SER A 98 -15.16 -2.42 17.89
CA SER A 98 -16.31 -1.91 17.15
C SER A 98 -15.96 -1.56 15.70
N ASP A 99 -16.94 -1.58 14.80
CA ASP A 99 -16.74 -1.17 13.40
C ASP A 99 -16.30 0.28 13.28
N LEU A 100 -16.77 1.16 14.17
CA LEU A 100 -16.34 2.56 14.21
C LEU A 100 -14.87 2.71 14.58
N ASP A 101 -14.40 1.94 15.55
CA ASP A 101 -12.99 1.95 15.96
C ASP A 101 -12.11 1.36 14.88
N MET A 102 -12.53 0.25 14.27
CA MET A 102 -11.82 -0.33 13.13
C MET A 102 -11.77 0.61 11.93
N ALA A 103 -12.88 1.29 11.58
CA ALA A 103 -12.89 2.28 10.52
C ALA A 103 -11.88 3.40 10.76
N THR A 104 -11.79 3.86 12.02
CA THR A 104 -10.88 4.94 12.42
C THR A 104 -9.42 4.51 12.34
N ILE A 105 -9.10 3.30 12.81
CA ILE A 105 -7.74 2.73 12.72
C ILE A 105 -7.32 2.49 11.27
N LEU A 106 -8.19 1.88 10.46
CA LEU A 106 -7.92 1.60 9.06
C LEU A 106 -7.80 2.87 8.22
N TRP A 107 -8.63 3.87 8.50
CA TRP A 107 -8.50 5.17 7.85
C TRP A 107 -7.19 5.86 8.24
N ALA A 108 -6.74 5.78 9.50
CA ALA A 108 -5.43 6.30 9.87
C ALA A 108 -4.30 5.58 9.10
N ALA A 109 -4.39 4.25 8.96
CA ALA A 109 -3.39 3.42 8.29
C ALA A 109 -3.33 3.61 6.75
N ASP A 110 -4.47 3.70 6.07
CA ASP A 110 -4.53 3.77 4.61
C ASP A 110 -5.82 4.42 4.08
N GLY A 111 -6.39 5.39 4.79
CA GLY A 111 -7.61 6.07 4.38
C GLY A 111 -7.38 7.08 3.25
N ILE A 112 -8.40 7.32 2.42
CA ILE A 112 -8.39 8.45 1.47
C ILE A 112 -8.64 9.74 2.24
N ASN A 113 -7.77 10.75 2.08
CA ASN A 113 -7.88 12.02 2.81
C ASN A 113 -7.95 13.28 1.91
N ARG A 114 -7.97 13.10 0.59
CA ARG A 114 -8.01 14.20 -0.39
C ARG A 114 -8.67 13.74 -1.69
N SER A 115 -9.24 14.68 -2.45
CA SER A 115 -10.01 14.41 -3.67
C SER A 115 -9.22 13.68 -4.77
N SER A 116 -7.89 13.76 -4.74
CA SER A 116 -7.02 12.98 -5.64
C SER A 116 -6.97 11.48 -5.32
N GLY A 117 -7.73 10.99 -4.34
CA GLY A 117 -7.78 9.58 -3.95
C GLY A 117 -6.55 9.10 -3.17
N ARG A 118 -5.61 10.01 -2.87
CA ARG A 118 -4.37 9.69 -2.16
C ARG A 118 -4.62 9.46 -0.67
N ARG A 119 -3.66 8.75 -0.05
CA ARG A 119 -3.80 8.17 1.29
C ARG A 119 -3.33 9.08 2.43
N THR A 120 -3.74 8.73 3.65
CA THR A 120 -3.27 9.31 4.92
C THR A 120 -1.79 9.06 5.17
N THR A 121 -1.28 7.90 4.74
CA THR A 121 0.15 7.56 4.80
C THR A 121 0.81 7.70 3.44
N PRO A 122 2.10 8.06 3.37
CA PRO A 122 2.83 8.07 2.11
C PRO A 122 3.05 6.64 1.58
N THR A 123 3.26 6.54 0.27
CA THR A 123 3.89 5.38 -0.39
C THR A 123 4.86 5.88 -1.44
N ALA A 124 5.93 5.13 -1.71
CA ALA A 124 6.88 5.49 -2.75
C ALA A 124 6.15 5.61 -4.10
N LEU A 125 6.35 6.73 -4.80
CA LEU A 125 5.74 7.01 -6.11
C LEU A 125 4.21 6.82 -6.19
N ASP A 126 3.50 6.90 -5.05
CA ASP A 126 2.06 6.61 -4.95
C ASP A 126 1.70 5.18 -5.42
N TRP A 127 2.59 4.20 -5.20
CA TRP A 127 2.40 2.80 -5.60
C TRP A 127 1.18 2.14 -4.93
N ARG A 128 0.86 2.49 -3.69
CA ARG A 128 -0.27 1.91 -2.93
C ARG A 128 -0.20 0.36 -2.94
N GLU A 129 1.01 -0.12 -2.77
CA GLU A 129 1.40 -1.53 -2.88
C GLU A 129 1.04 -2.35 -1.64
N THR A 130 0.85 -1.69 -0.50
CA THR A 130 0.46 -2.39 0.73
C THR A 130 -1.04 -2.72 0.76
N ASP A 131 -1.38 -4.00 0.78
CA ASP A 131 -2.70 -4.50 1.14
C ASP A 131 -2.78 -4.74 2.67
N ILE A 132 -3.92 -4.36 3.27
CA ILE A 132 -4.16 -4.51 4.71
C ILE A 132 -5.21 -5.60 4.93
N TYR A 133 -4.78 -6.71 5.53
CA TYR A 133 -5.66 -7.79 5.98
C TYR A 133 -5.96 -7.67 7.47
N LEU A 134 -7.12 -8.16 7.89
CA LEU A 134 -7.58 -8.24 9.27
C LEU A 134 -7.91 -9.68 9.61
N LEU A 135 -7.24 -10.21 10.62
CA LEU A 135 -7.60 -11.48 11.24
C LEU A 135 -8.46 -11.19 12.46
N LYS A 136 -9.70 -11.68 12.42
CA LYS A 136 -10.70 -11.57 13.49
C LYS A 136 -11.22 -12.96 13.84
N SER A 137 -11.88 -13.10 14.99
CA SER A 137 -12.56 -14.36 15.36
C SER A 137 -13.61 -14.82 14.35
N ASN A 138 -14.18 -13.88 13.59
CA ASN A 138 -15.22 -14.13 12.60
C ASN A 138 -14.69 -14.23 11.16
N GLY A 139 -13.37 -14.34 10.97
CA GLY A 139 -12.76 -14.56 9.66
C GLY A 139 -11.67 -13.58 9.28
N ILE A 140 -11.21 -13.75 8.04
CA ILE A 140 -10.20 -12.95 7.38
C ILE A 140 -10.90 -11.91 6.51
N TRP A 141 -10.46 -10.66 6.65
CA TRP A 141 -11.00 -9.54 5.89
C TRP A 141 -9.87 -8.74 5.25
N ARG A 142 -10.14 -8.02 4.17
CA ARG A 142 -9.22 -7.09 3.52
C ARG A 142 -9.82 -5.70 3.46
N TRP A 143 -9.04 -4.69 3.84
CA TRP A 143 -9.45 -3.29 3.79
C TRP A 143 -9.55 -2.80 2.34
N VAL A 144 -10.65 -2.10 2.03
CA VAL A 144 -10.91 -1.47 0.73
C VAL A 144 -11.14 0.03 0.95
N PRO A 145 -10.09 0.86 0.87
CA PRO A 145 -10.19 2.28 1.17
C PRO A 145 -11.13 3.05 0.22
N GLU A 146 -11.22 2.65 -1.05
CA GLU A 146 -12.13 3.26 -2.04
C GLU A 146 -13.60 3.14 -1.65
N LYS A 147 -13.97 2.07 -0.93
CA LYS A 147 -15.34 1.79 -0.51
C LYS A 147 -15.58 2.00 0.99
N ASN A 148 -14.56 2.46 1.73
CA ASN A 148 -14.58 2.57 3.19
C ASN A 148 -15.17 1.32 3.85
N GLY A 149 -14.62 0.14 3.52
CA GLY A 149 -15.17 -1.11 4.03
C GLY A 149 -14.23 -2.30 3.92
N LEU A 150 -14.74 -3.45 4.33
CA LEU A 150 -14.02 -4.71 4.40
C LEU A 150 -14.56 -5.69 3.37
N LEU A 151 -13.66 -6.25 2.58
CA LEU A 151 -13.93 -7.42 1.75
C LEU A 151 -13.69 -8.67 2.59
N PHE A 152 -14.67 -9.57 2.67
CA PHE A 152 -14.49 -10.87 3.30
C PHE A 152 -13.62 -11.77 2.42
N CYS A 153 -12.68 -12.49 3.03
CA CYS A 153 -11.80 -13.42 2.32
C CYS A 153 -12.10 -14.87 2.67
N GLU A 154 -12.16 -15.21 3.96
CA GLU A 154 -12.32 -16.60 4.40
C GLU A 154 -12.90 -16.69 5.82
N LEU A 155 -13.73 -17.70 6.08
CA LEU A 155 -14.28 -17.99 7.41
C LEU A 155 -13.30 -18.84 8.24
N ALA A 156 -12.22 -18.21 8.71
CA ALA A 156 -11.22 -18.87 9.55
C ALA A 156 -10.67 -17.91 10.61
N ASP A 157 -10.57 -18.37 11.87
CA ASP A 157 -9.86 -17.65 12.93
C ASP A 157 -8.39 -18.06 12.95
N LEU A 158 -7.56 -17.31 12.24
CA LEU A 158 -6.12 -17.58 12.10
C LEU A 158 -5.26 -16.72 13.04
N ARG A 159 -5.86 -16.05 14.03
CA ARG A 159 -5.11 -15.12 14.89
C ARG A 159 -3.97 -15.82 15.64
N SER A 160 -4.22 -17.04 16.14
CA SER A 160 -3.21 -17.86 16.84
C SER A 160 -2.04 -18.29 15.97
N GLU A 161 -2.24 -18.44 14.66
CA GLU A 161 -1.21 -18.84 13.69
C GLU A 161 -0.16 -17.76 13.44
N THR A 162 -0.40 -16.53 13.92
CA THR A 162 0.51 -15.39 13.71
C THR A 162 1.56 -15.23 14.80
N PHE A 163 1.65 -16.15 15.77
CA PHE A 163 2.61 -16.08 16.86
C PHE A 163 3.74 -17.09 16.67
N PHE A 164 4.97 -16.67 16.91
CA PHE A 164 6.13 -17.58 16.90
C PHE A 164 6.09 -18.60 18.04
N ALA A 165 5.58 -18.21 19.21
CA ALA A 165 5.38 -19.08 20.35
C ALA A 165 3.98 -18.84 20.93
N ALA A 166 3.27 -19.90 21.27
CA ALA A 166 1.92 -19.83 21.80
C ALA A 166 1.87 -18.94 23.05
N PRO A 167 1.20 -17.77 23.00
CA PRO A 167 1.16 -16.90 24.15
C PRO A 167 0.30 -17.55 25.24
N HIS A 168 0.78 -17.53 26.48
CA HIS A 168 -0.03 -17.87 27.67
C HIS A 168 -1.08 -16.78 27.99
N LEU A 169 -1.27 -15.82 27.09
CA LEU A 169 -2.16 -14.67 27.20
C LEU A 169 -3.37 -14.83 26.28
N LYS A 170 -4.45 -14.09 26.56
CA LYS A 170 -5.59 -14.01 25.66
C LYS A 170 -5.19 -13.49 24.28
N VAL A 171 -5.76 -14.09 23.24
CA VAL A 171 -5.55 -13.67 21.85
C VAL A 171 -6.33 -12.37 21.64
N ALA A 172 -5.62 -11.30 21.27
CA ALA A 172 -6.24 -10.00 21.02
C ALA A 172 -7.34 -10.10 19.94
N PRO A 173 -8.36 -9.22 19.97
CA PRO A 173 -9.52 -9.32 19.09
C PRO A 173 -9.17 -9.17 17.60
N VAL A 174 -8.11 -8.40 17.26
CA VAL A 174 -7.74 -8.12 15.87
C VAL A 174 -6.22 -8.19 15.65
N HIS A 175 -5.80 -8.79 14.53
CA HIS A 175 -4.45 -8.65 14.00
C HIS A 175 -4.50 -8.06 12.59
N ILE A 176 -3.88 -6.90 12.42
CA ILE A 176 -3.68 -6.24 11.13
C ILE A 176 -2.44 -6.84 10.48
N VAL A 177 -2.56 -7.41 9.29
CA VAL A 177 -1.44 -7.96 8.53
C VAL A 177 -1.16 -7.04 7.34
N TYR A 178 0.07 -6.54 7.25
CA TYR A 178 0.53 -5.69 6.16
C TYR A 178 1.22 -6.55 5.10
N VAL A 179 0.62 -6.62 3.93
CA VAL A 179 1.10 -7.40 2.78
C VAL A 179 1.58 -6.44 1.71
N SER A 180 2.83 -6.55 1.28
CA SER A 180 3.34 -5.76 0.16
C SER A 180 3.16 -6.51 -1.14
N ASN A 181 2.52 -5.88 -2.12
CA ASN A 181 2.33 -6.40 -3.47
C ASN A 181 3.42 -5.84 -4.39
N ARG A 182 4.56 -6.53 -4.48
CA ARG A 182 5.72 -6.14 -5.28
C ARG A 182 5.38 -5.85 -6.75
N PRO A 183 4.50 -6.60 -7.43
CA PRO A 183 4.06 -6.27 -8.79
C PRO A 183 3.49 -4.85 -8.96
N ARG A 184 2.77 -4.31 -7.96
CA ARG A 184 2.20 -2.94 -8.04
C ARG A 184 3.26 -1.83 -8.09
N THR A 185 4.50 -2.13 -7.73
CA THR A 185 5.59 -1.16 -7.79
C THR A 185 6.11 -0.95 -9.23
N GLU A 186 5.82 -1.85 -10.17
CA GLU A 186 6.32 -1.79 -11.56
C GLU A 186 5.45 -0.94 -12.50
N THR A 187 5.10 0.27 -12.05
CA THR A 187 4.32 1.18 -12.88
C THR A 187 5.10 1.62 -14.13
N LEU A 188 4.40 2.08 -15.17
CA LEU A 188 5.03 2.66 -16.37
C LEU A 188 6.03 3.76 -16.01
N ILE A 189 5.67 4.64 -15.06
CA ILE A 189 6.53 5.72 -14.58
C ILE A 189 7.79 5.15 -13.92
N SER A 190 7.64 4.10 -13.10
CA SER A 190 8.78 3.44 -12.47
C SER A 190 9.71 2.80 -13.50
N ARG A 191 9.17 2.06 -14.48
CA ARG A 191 9.97 1.43 -15.55
C ARG A 191 10.70 2.46 -16.42
N LEU A 192 10.03 3.57 -16.76
CA LEU A 192 10.65 4.67 -17.51
C LEU A 192 11.76 5.36 -16.69
N GLY A 193 11.51 5.63 -15.41
CA GLY A 193 12.51 6.19 -14.50
C GLY A 193 13.73 5.28 -14.35
N GLU A 194 13.49 3.97 -14.16
CA GLU A 194 14.55 2.96 -14.06
C GLU A 194 15.39 2.87 -15.32
N GLY A 195 14.76 2.80 -16.50
CA GLY A 195 15.48 2.73 -17.77
C GLY A 195 16.30 3.99 -18.08
N VAL A 196 15.86 5.17 -17.61
CA VAL A 196 16.65 6.41 -17.71
C VAL A 196 17.83 6.42 -16.73
N VAL A 197 17.60 6.00 -15.48
CA VAL A 197 18.63 5.94 -14.44
C VAL A 197 19.71 4.91 -14.78
N GLU A 198 19.31 3.74 -15.28
CA GLU A 198 20.21 2.71 -15.76
C GLU A 198 21.11 3.28 -16.87
N LYS A 199 20.53 3.90 -17.91
CA LYS A 199 21.27 4.49 -19.04
C LYS A 199 22.24 5.60 -18.67
N LEU A 200 21.94 6.38 -17.64
CA LEU A 200 22.76 7.53 -17.25
C LEU A 200 23.78 7.21 -16.15
N ARG A 201 23.56 6.13 -15.38
CA ARG A 201 24.36 5.80 -14.19
C ARG A 201 24.58 4.29 -14.05
N HIS A 202 24.95 3.63 -15.15
CA HIS A 202 25.15 2.19 -15.26
C HIS A 202 25.97 1.53 -14.13
N SER A 203 26.97 2.20 -13.55
CA SER A 203 27.77 1.63 -12.43
C SER A 203 27.12 1.81 -11.06
N ALA A 204 26.22 2.78 -10.90
CA ALA A 204 25.58 3.10 -9.62
C ALA A 204 24.25 2.35 -9.43
N TRP A 205 23.53 2.03 -10.51
CA TRP A 205 22.18 1.43 -10.48
C TRP A 205 22.10 0.18 -11.35
N THR A 206 22.13 -0.99 -10.70
CA THR A 206 21.92 -2.31 -11.33
C THR A 206 20.51 -2.81 -11.02
N PRO A 207 19.98 -3.81 -11.74
CA PRO A 207 18.67 -4.41 -11.45
C PRO A 207 18.53 -4.87 -9.98
N GLU A 208 19.60 -5.41 -9.39
CA GLU A 208 19.60 -5.87 -8.00
C GLU A 208 19.46 -4.69 -7.03
N LYS A 209 20.13 -3.56 -7.31
CA LYS A 209 20.01 -2.35 -6.48
C LYS A 209 18.64 -1.69 -6.61
N LEU A 210 18.02 -1.77 -7.78
CA LEU A 210 16.64 -1.34 -7.98
C LEU A 210 15.67 -2.19 -7.17
N GLU A 211 15.86 -3.51 -7.17
CA GLU A 211 15.04 -4.42 -6.36
C GLU A 211 15.23 -4.20 -4.86
N GLU A 212 16.48 -3.99 -4.42
CA GLU A 212 16.80 -3.63 -3.04
C GLU A 212 16.12 -2.30 -2.66
N MET A 213 16.17 -1.29 -3.54
CA MET A 213 15.49 -0.01 -3.31
C MET A 213 13.97 -0.20 -3.17
N ARG A 214 13.35 -0.99 -4.06
CA ARG A 214 11.91 -1.31 -3.99
C ARG A 214 11.56 -1.99 -2.68
N THR A 215 12.35 -2.98 -2.29
CA THR A 215 12.19 -3.70 -1.01
C THR A 215 12.24 -2.73 0.17
N ARG A 216 13.24 -1.84 0.21
CA ARG A 216 13.35 -0.82 1.28
C ARG A 216 12.16 0.14 1.28
N SER A 217 11.69 0.58 0.11
CA SER A 217 10.51 1.43 0.01
C SER A 217 9.27 0.76 0.59
N MET A 218 8.98 -0.49 0.21
CA MET A 218 7.84 -1.23 0.74
C MET A 218 7.90 -1.39 2.27
N ILE A 219 9.10 -1.62 2.84
CA ILE A 219 9.30 -1.69 4.29
C ILE A 219 9.04 -0.35 4.97
N ILE A 220 9.53 0.75 4.40
CA ILE A 220 9.32 2.11 4.92
C ILE A 220 7.84 2.48 4.88
N ASP A 221 7.16 2.16 3.78
CA ASP A 221 5.75 2.45 3.57
C ASP A 221 4.89 1.72 4.62
N VAL A 222 5.16 0.44 4.88
CA VAL A 222 4.54 -0.31 5.99
C VAL A 222 4.88 0.30 7.35
N GLY A 223 6.11 0.76 7.56
CA GLY A 223 6.52 1.46 8.78
C GLY A 223 5.70 2.73 9.06
N ALA A 224 5.41 3.52 8.01
CA ALA A 224 4.57 4.70 8.11
C ALA A 224 3.13 4.33 8.53
N LYS A 225 2.60 3.24 7.98
CA LYS A 225 1.26 2.70 8.32
C LYS A 225 1.19 2.22 9.76
N ILE A 226 2.19 1.48 10.21
CA ILE A 226 2.31 1.01 11.59
C ILE A 226 2.30 2.20 12.56
N GLN A 227 3.06 3.24 12.25
CA GLN A 227 3.14 4.43 13.11
C GLN A 227 1.81 5.20 13.12
N ALA A 228 1.14 5.33 11.98
CA ALA A 228 -0.20 5.94 11.92
C ALA A 228 -1.21 5.20 12.79
N VAL A 229 -1.17 3.86 12.78
CA VAL A 229 -2.00 3.04 13.68
C VAL A 229 -1.62 3.21 15.15
N TYR A 230 -0.33 3.29 15.48
CA TYR A 230 0.09 3.57 16.86
C TYR A 230 -0.43 4.92 17.37
N MET A 231 -0.41 5.95 16.52
CA MET A 231 -0.90 7.28 16.86
C MET A 231 -2.42 7.29 17.05
N ALA A 232 -3.16 6.65 16.14
CA ALA A 232 -4.61 6.51 16.28
C ALA A 232 -4.98 5.69 17.52
N ALA A 233 -4.29 4.58 17.79
CA ALA A 233 -4.46 3.78 18.98
C ALA A 233 -4.19 4.59 20.26
N ALA A 234 -3.15 5.43 20.29
CA ALA A 234 -2.87 6.31 21.42
C ALA A 234 -4.00 7.33 21.66
N ALA A 235 -4.51 7.94 20.59
CA ALA A 235 -5.62 8.89 20.65
C ALA A 235 -6.96 8.25 21.06
N MET A 236 -7.12 6.95 20.79
CA MET A 236 -8.32 6.16 21.09
C MET A 236 -8.19 5.31 22.36
N ASP A 237 -7.07 5.43 23.07
CA ASP A 237 -6.78 4.66 24.28
C ASP A 237 -6.71 3.13 24.08
N LEU A 238 -6.35 2.65 22.89
CA LEU A 238 -6.24 1.22 22.57
C LEU A 238 -4.89 0.62 22.95
N SER A 239 -4.87 -0.70 23.16
CA SER A 239 -3.63 -1.48 23.21
C SER A 239 -3.18 -1.83 21.80
N CYS A 240 -1.88 -1.70 21.54
CA CYS A 240 -1.31 -1.87 20.22
C CYS A 240 0.15 -2.37 20.28
N VAL A 241 0.50 -3.34 19.44
CA VAL A 241 1.88 -3.82 19.24
C VAL A 241 2.13 -4.25 17.80
N ALA A 242 3.15 -3.67 17.18
CA ALA A 242 3.70 -4.15 15.91
C ALA A 242 4.70 -5.29 16.14
N ARG A 243 4.70 -6.26 15.24
CA ARG A 243 5.42 -7.54 15.34
C ARG A 243 5.97 -7.93 13.97
N THR A 244 7.18 -8.46 13.98
CA THR A 244 7.83 -9.18 12.86
C THR A 244 8.25 -10.59 13.24
N GLY A 245 8.12 -10.96 14.52
CA GLY A 245 8.40 -12.30 15.03
C GLY A 245 7.25 -13.27 14.76
N PHE A 246 7.10 -13.70 13.51
CA PHE A 246 6.19 -14.74 13.04
C PHE A 246 6.84 -15.48 11.86
N ASP A 247 6.36 -16.67 11.54
CA ASP A 247 6.76 -17.38 10.31
C ASP A 247 6.05 -16.73 9.11
N ALA A 248 6.77 -15.90 8.36
CA ALA A 248 6.21 -15.18 7.22
C ALA A 248 5.67 -16.12 6.14
N HIS A 249 6.40 -17.19 5.81
CA HIS A 249 5.95 -18.15 4.79
C HIS A 249 4.72 -18.93 5.23
N HIS A 250 4.60 -19.25 6.51
CA HIS A 250 3.37 -19.83 7.06
C HIS A 250 2.20 -18.86 6.90
N VAL A 251 2.36 -17.61 7.33
CA VAL A 251 1.29 -16.59 7.25
C VAL A 251 0.91 -16.30 5.79
N GLU A 252 1.87 -16.22 4.87
CA GLU A 252 1.64 -16.05 3.42
C GLU A 252 0.80 -17.19 2.84
N ARG A 253 1.10 -18.44 3.22
CA ARG A 253 0.33 -19.61 2.77
C ARG A 253 -1.09 -19.63 3.29
N ILE A 254 -1.30 -19.39 4.59
CA ILE A 254 -2.64 -19.41 5.18
C ILE A 254 -3.51 -18.25 4.71
N LEU A 255 -2.90 -17.12 4.30
CA LEU A 255 -3.59 -16.01 3.63
C LEU A 255 -3.79 -16.23 2.12
N ARG A 256 -3.25 -17.32 1.56
CA ARG A 256 -3.30 -17.67 0.13
C ARG A 256 -2.78 -16.54 -0.78
N LEU A 257 -1.72 -15.88 -0.33
CA LEU A 257 -1.11 -14.77 -1.06
C LEU A 257 -0.51 -15.26 -2.38
N GLN A 258 -0.54 -14.36 -3.38
CA GLN A 258 -0.07 -14.63 -4.72
C GLN A 258 1.44 -14.43 -4.85
N LYS A 259 2.01 -14.90 -5.97
CA LYS A 259 3.43 -14.67 -6.26
C LYS A 259 3.75 -13.18 -6.30
N GLY A 260 4.75 -12.76 -5.53
CA GLY A 260 5.16 -11.35 -5.41
C GLY A 260 4.41 -10.59 -4.32
N GLU A 261 3.51 -11.23 -3.60
CA GLU A 261 2.95 -10.71 -2.35
C GLU A 261 3.74 -11.29 -1.17
N SER A 262 4.10 -10.44 -0.21
CA SER A 262 4.83 -10.88 0.98
C SER A 262 4.34 -10.17 2.23
N VAL A 263 4.31 -10.90 3.35
CA VAL A 263 3.91 -10.33 4.64
C VAL A 263 5.09 -9.57 5.23
N VAL A 264 4.94 -8.26 5.43
CA VAL A 264 6.02 -7.41 5.98
C VAL A 264 5.95 -7.32 7.49
N ALA A 265 4.75 -7.16 8.04
CA ALA A 265 4.55 -6.97 9.47
C ALA A 265 3.12 -7.30 9.89
N ILE A 266 2.95 -7.54 11.19
CA ILE A 266 1.63 -7.72 11.82
C ILE A 266 1.51 -6.74 12.98
N GLN A 267 0.37 -6.05 13.10
CA GLN A 267 0.07 -5.18 14.23
C GLN A 267 -1.18 -5.67 14.95
N THR A 268 -1.01 -6.00 16.22
CA THR A 268 -2.05 -6.55 17.08
C THR A 268 -2.73 -5.41 17.84
N LEU A 269 -4.07 -5.38 17.82
CA LEU A 269 -4.89 -4.35 18.46
C LEU A 269 -6.03 -4.94 19.30
N GLY A 270 -6.42 -4.19 20.32
CA GLY A 270 -7.60 -4.44 21.13
C GLY A 270 -7.82 -3.33 22.15
N TYR A 271 -8.97 -3.37 22.83
CA TYR A 271 -9.18 -2.52 24.00
C TYR A 271 -8.23 -2.91 25.12
N ARG A 272 -8.02 -1.97 26.05
CA ARG A 272 -7.26 -2.25 27.26
C ARG A 272 -8.05 -3.19 28.17
N PRO A 273 -7.41 -4.16 28.81
CA PRO A 273 -8.05 -4.91 29.87
C PRO A 273 -8.27 -4.00 31.09
N ASN A 274 -9.33 -4.24 31.86
CA ASN A 274 -9.60 -3.48 33.09
C ASN A 274 -8.58 -3.82 34.19
N SER A 275 -8.06 -5.05 34.18
CA SER A 275 -7.01 -5.55 35.07
C SER A 275 -6.04 -6.46 34.32
N ILE A 276 -4.81 -6.63 34.83
CA ILE A 276 -3.85 -7.62 34.30
C ILE A 276 -4.43 -9.04 34.37
N LEU A 277 -5.25 -9.32 35.39
CA LEU A 277 -5.91 -10.62 35.54
C LEU A 277 -6.87 -10.92 34.38
N ASP A 278 -7.49 -9.91 33.78
CA ASP A 278 -8.42 -10.10 32.65
C ASP A 278 -7.68 -10.49 31.35
N ALA A 279 -6.36 -10.28 31.30
CA ALA A 279 -5.52 -10.57 30.14
C ALA A 279 -4.87 -11.98 30.20
N ILE A 280 -4.98 -12.67 31.33
CA ILE A 280 -4.48 -14.04 31.53
C ILE A 280 -5.59 -15.03 31.11
N LYS A 281 -5.20 -16.17 30.53
CA LYS A 281 -6.11 -17.27 30.17
C LYS A 281 -6.49 -18.12 31.38
#